data_AF-W1Y059-F1
#
_entry.id   AF-W1Y059-F1
#
_cell.length_a   1.000
_cell.length_b   1.000
_cell.length_c   1.000
_cell.angle_alpha   90.00
_cell.angle_beta   90.00
_cell.angle_gamma   90.00
#
_symmetry.space_group_name_H-M   'P 1'
#
loop_
_entity.id
_entity.type
_entity.pdbx_description
1 polymer ?
#
loop_
_entity_poly.entity_id
_entity_poly.type
_entity_poly.pdbx_seq_one_letter_code
_entity_poly.pdbx_strand_id
1 'polypeptide(L)' 'NEIGIIQNIEEISRIVKKASSRAKIHIDAVQSYGKLPIDVEKMQIDFLTVSAHKFHGPKGCGFTYIKKQAVILLLSH' A
#
# COMPACT_ATOMS: atom_id res chain seq x y z
N ASN A 1 -10.92 8.02 -0.61
CA ASN A 1 -12.36 7.84 -0.28
C ASN A 1 -13.01 9.22 -0.23
N GLU A 2 -14.33 9.33 -0.38
CA GLU A 2 -15.12 10.57 -0.52
C GLU A 2 -15.02 11.25 -1.90
N ILE A 3 -13.88 11.83 -2.28
CA ILE A 3 -13.77 12.63 -3.51
C ILE A 3 -13.18 11.84 -4.70
N GLY A 4 -12.57 10.68 -4.43
CA GLY A 4 -12.01 9.81 -5.48
C GLY A 4 -10.68 10.26 -6.08
N ILE A 5 -10.00 11.22 -5.44
CA ILE A 5 -8.69 11.73 -5.89
C ILE A 5 -7.65 10.59 -5.90
N ILE A 6 -6.94 10.47 -7.02
CA ILE A 6 -5.83 9.53 -7.19
C ILE A 6 -4.54 10.21 -6.75
N GLN A 7 -3.82 9.58 -5.83
CA GLN A 7 -2.53 10.06 -5.35
C GLN A 7 -1.38 9.52 -6.19
N ASN A 8 -0.38 10.35 -6.50
CA ASN A 8 0.82 9.92 -7.23
C ASN A 8 1.80 9.18 -6.29
N ILE A 9 1.54 7.89 -6.07
CA ILE A 9 2.29 7.07 -5.12
C ILE A 9 3.77 6.93 -5.51
N GLU A 10 4.08 6.84 -6.80
CA GLU A 10 5.46 6.71 -7.29
C GLU A 10 6.29 7.93 -6.90
N GLU A 11 5.75 9.13 -7.11
CA GLU A 11 6.43 10.38 -6.76
C GLU A 11 6.56 10.57 -5.25
N ILE A 12 5.47 10.33 -4.50
CA ILE A 12 5.48 10.41 -3.03
C ILE A 12 6.55 9.47 -2.47
N SER A 13 6.60 8.24 -2.97
CA SER A 13 7.53 7.24 -2.49
C SER A 13 8.97 7.60 -2.80
N ARG A 14 9.24 8.12 -3.99
CA ARG A 14 10.55 8.66 -4.36
C ARG A 14 11.00 9.77 -3.42
N ILE A 15 10.12 10.72 -3.08
CA ILE A 15 10.43 11.83 -2.16
C ILE A 15 10.75 11.31 -0.76
N VAL A 16 9.89 10.43 -0.22
CA VAL A 16 10.05 9.85 1.12
C VAL A 16 11.36 9.06 1.22
N LYS A 17 11.65 8.20 0.24
CA LYS A 17 12.87 7.39 0.22
C LYS A 17 14.13 8.22 0.04
N LYS A 18 14.06 9.34 -0.70
CA LYS A 18 15.15 10.32 -0.81
C LYS A 18 15.42 11.01 0.52
N ALA A 19 14.38 11.31 1.30
CA ALA A 19 14.52 11.95 2.61
C ALA A 19 15.00 10.97 3.69
N SER A 20 14.56 9.71 3.66
CA SER A 20 14.96 8.68 4.61
C SER A 20 14.86 7.28 4.00
N SER A 21 16.01 6.60 3.89
CA SER A 21 16.08 5.20 3.47
C SER A 21 15.41 4.23 4.44
N ARG A 22 15.22 4.64 5.70
CA ARG A 22 14.57 3.86 6.76
C ARG A 22 13.05 4.00 6.76
N ALA A 23 12.51 5.08 6.20
CA ALA A 23 11.07 5.31 6.15
C ALA A 23 10.38 4.20 5.35
N LYS A 24 9.30 3.66 5.91
CA LYS A 24 8.47 2.64 5.28
C LYS A 24 7.21 3.26 4.72
N ILE A 25 6.74 2.73 3.60
CA ILE A 25 5.57 3.23 2.88
C ILE A 25 4.49 2.17 2.91
N HIS A 26 3.40 2.51 3.59
CA HIS A 26 2.17 1.74 3.61
C HIS A 26 1.11 2.44 2.78
N ILE A 27 0.49 1.69 1.87
CA ILE A 27 -0.58 2.18 0.99
C ILE A 27 -1.88 1.46 1.33
N ASP A 28 -2.92 2.24 1.62
CA ASP A 28 -4.30 1.75 1.63
C ASP A 28 -4.81 1.70 0.18
N ALA A 29 -4.94 0.48 -0.36
CA ALA A 29 -5.43 0.22 -1.70
C ALA A 29 -6.85 -0.37 -1.70
N VAL A 30 -7.60 -0.25 -0.60
CA VAL A 30 -8.95 -0.82 -0.45
C VAL A 30 -9.89 -0.37 -1.59
N GLN A 31 -9.72 0.85 -2.10
CA GLN A 31 -10.58 1.39 -3.15
C GLN A 31 -10.00 1.29 -4.57
N SER A 32 -8.68 1.16 -4.69
CA SER A 32 -7.95 1.20 -5.96
C SER A 32 -7.61 -0.19 -6.48
N TYR A 33 -7.44 -1.19 -5.62
CA TYR A 33 -7.10 -2.55 -6.02
C TYR A 33 -8.19 -3.17 -6.90
N GLY A 34 -7.79 -3.72 -8.05
CA GLY A 34 -8.70 -4.24 -9.08
C GLY A 34 -9.37 -3.18 -9.96
N LYS A 35 -9.13 -1.88 -9.72
CA LYS A 35 -9.66 -0.77 -10.54
C LYS A 35 -8.56 0.05 -11.21
N LEU A 36 -7.40 0.19 -10.54
CA LEU A 36 -6.24 0.91 -11.04
C LEU A 36 -5.04 -0.03 -11.12
N PRO A 37 -4.11 0.18 -12.06
CA PRO A 37 -2.84 -0.54 -12.08
C PRO A 37 -2.02 -0.16 -10.85
N ILE A 38 -1.60 -1.17 -10.10
CA ILE A 38 -0.74 -1.01 -8.92
C ILE A 38 0.49 -1.89 -9.14
N ASP A 39 1.64 -1.25 -9.24
CA ASP A 39 2.93 -1.91 -9.33
C ASP A 39 3.72 -1.61 -8.05
N VAL A 40 3.77 -2.59 -7.16
CA VAL A 40 4.38 -2.45 -5.83
C VAL A 40 5.90 -2.25 -5.90
N GLU A 41 6.55 -2.71 -6.97
CA GLU A 41 7.99 -2.55 -7.15
C GLU A 41 8.32 -1.16 -7.68
N LYS A 42 7.66 -0.76 -8.78
CA LYS A 42 7.84 0.57 -9.39
C LYS A 42 7.48 1.68 -8.41
N MET A 43 6.39 1.51 -7.68
CA MET A 43 5.92 2.50 -6.69
C MET A 43 6.69 2.42 -5.36
N GLN A 44 7.65 1.49 -5.21
CA GLN A 44 8.46 1.31 -3.99
C GLN A 44 7.65 1.13 -2.70
N ILE A 45 6.54 0.40 -2.79
CA ILE A 45 5.63 0.17 -1.67
C ILE A 45 6.22 -0.91 -0.75
N ASP A 46 6.29 -0.64 0.56
CA ASP A 46 6.73 -1.64 1.54
C ASP A 46 5.55 -2.48 2.03
N PHE A 47 4.37 -1.88 2.19
CA PHE A 47 3.15 -2.52 2.67
C PHE A 47 1.93 -2.05 1.86
N LEU A 48 1.01 -2.95 1.54
CA LEU A 48 -0.23 -2.59 0.84
C LEU A 48 -1.42 -3.37 1.38
N THR A 49 -2.48 -2.67 1.78
CA THR A 49 -3.69 -3.27 2.34
C THR A 49 -4.83 -3.25 1.32
N VAL A 50 -5.55 -4.38 1.24
CA VAL A 50 -6.67 -4.56 0.31
C VAL A 50 -7.83 -5.28 1.00
N SER A 51 -9.07 -4.93 0.62
CA SER A 51 -10.28 -5.61 1.09
C SER A 51 -11.04 -6.28 -0.06
N ALA A 52 -11.36 -7.57 0.10
CA ALA A 52 -11.94 -8.41 -0.94
C ALA A 52 -13.27 -7.87 -1.50
N HIS A 53 -14.16 -7.46 -0.61
CA HIS A 53 -15.49 -6.97 -0.97
C HIS A 53 -15.52 -5.64 -1.75
N LYS A 54 -14.36 -5.01 -2.00
CA LYS A 54 -14.24 -3.83 -2.87
C LYS A 54 -13.85 -4.17 -4.31
N PHE A 55 -13.53 -5.43 -4.60
CA PHE A 55 -13.27 -5.96 -5.94
C PHE A 55 -14.02 -7.28 -6.19
N HIS A 56 -15.27 -7.37 -5.71
CA HIS A 56 -16.19 -8.51 -5.91
C HIS A 56 -15.87 -9.80 -5.12
N GLY A 57 -15.01 -9.74 -4.10
CA GLY A 57 -14.79 -10.83 -3.17
C GLY A 57 -15.75 -10.83 -1.95
N PRO A 58 -15.64 -11.83 -1.06
CA PRO A 58 -16.50 -11.93 0.11
C PRO A 58 -16.21 -10.82 1.15
N LYS A 59 -17.25 -10.39 1.87
CA LYS A 59 -17.10 -9.50 3.05
C LYS A 59 -16.35 -10.23 4.17
N GLY A 60 -15.61 -9.46 4.97
CA GLY A 60 -14.85 -10.00 6.10
C GLY A 60 -13.48 -10.60 5.75
N CYS A 61 -13.05 -10.51 4.48
CA CYS A 61 -11.70 -10.93 4.08
C CYS A 61 -10.99 -9.88 3.23
N GLY A 62 -9.67 -10.05 3.11
CA GLY A 62 -8.76 -9.17 2.40
C GLY A 62 -7.36 -9.78 2.42
N PHE A 63 -6.40 -9.06 1.88
CA PHE A 63 -5.00 -9.45 1.96
C PHE A 63 -4.13 -8.23 2.18
N THR A 64 -2.90 -8.51 2.63
CA THR A 64 -1.85 -7.51 2.72
C THR A 64 -0.65 -7.99 1.92
N TYR A 65 -0.05 -7.11 1.14
CA TYR A 65 1.27 -7.32 0.57
C TYR A 65 2.30 -6.77 1.54
N ILE A 66 3.34 -7.58 1.80
CA ILE A 66 4.49 -7.20 2.60
C ILE A 66 5.72 -7.45 1.73
N LYS A 67 6.49 -6.39 1.45
CA LYS A 67 7.76 -6.51 0.74
C LYS A 67 8.68 -7.46 1.54
N LYS A 68 9.30 -8.43 0.86
CA LYS A 68 10.11 -9.49 1.50
C LYS A 68 11.18 -8.99 2.50
N GLN A 69 11.73 -7.80 2.24
CA GLN A 69 12.79 -7.18 3.07
C GLN A 69 12.24 -6.13 4.05
N ALA A 70 10.92 -5.93 4.11
CA ALA A 70 10.31 -5.04 5.07
C ALA A 70 10.33 -5.71 6.46
N VAL A 71 11.20 -5.19 7.33
CA VAL A 71 11.23 -5.59 8.74
C VAL A 71 10.06 -4.92 9.44
N ILE A 72 9.19 -5.73 10.04
CA ILE A 72 8.17 -5.28 10.99
C ILE A 72 8.80 -5.40 12.38
N LEU A 73 9.01 -4.27 13.05
CA LEU A 73 9.37 -4.31 14.46
C LEU A 73 8.08 -4.52 15.25
N LEU A 74 7.88 -5.70 15.83
CA LEU A 74 6.80 -5.88 16.79
C LEU A 74 7.15 -5.06 18.03
N LEU A 75 6.37 -4.02 18.29
CA LEU A 75 6.38 -3.34 19.58
C LEU A 75 5.45 -4.11 20.50
N SER A 76 5.97 -5.16 21.14
CA SER A 76 5.31 -5.79 22.28
C SER A 76 5.54 -4.89 23.49
N HIS A 77 4.47 -4.26 23.97
CA HIS A 77 4.39 -3.77 25.34
C HIS A 77 3.94 -4.90 26.26
#